data_AF-A0A1D6QAU7-F1
#
_entry.id   AF-A0A1D6QAU7-F1
#
_cell.length_a   1.000
_cell.length_b   1.000
_cell.length_c   1.000
_cell.angle_alpha   90.00
_cell.angle_beta   90.00
_cell.angle_gamma   90.00
#
_symmetry.space_group_name_H-M   'P 1'
#
loop_
_entity.id
_entity.type
_entity.pdbx_description
1 polymer ?
#
loop_
_entity_poly.entity_id
_entity_poly.type
_entity_poly.pdbx_seq_one_letter_code
_entity_poly.pdbx_strand_id
1 'polypeptide(L)'
;MYGGFFCWLQGYAPPNKDRREGVLTRKRLEYVECVSQYYDIPDSERSDEEITMLRQIAVDCPRTVPDVTFFQNHQIQKSLERILYTWAIRHPASGYVQGINDLVTPFLVVFLSEHLDGNMDTWSVDNLSAQAISNIEADCYWCLSKFLDGMQDHYTFAQPGIQRLVFRLKELVRRIDGNVPLIPSVYTYGFVPL
;
A
#
# COMPACT_ATOMS: atom_id res chain seq x y z
N MET A 1 16.94 9.25 -7.95
CA MET A 1 17.90 8.13 -8.07
C MET A 1 17.53 6.93 -7.17
N TYR A 2 16.59 7.08 -6.23
CA TYR A 2 16.22 6.04 -5.26
C TYR A 2 15.03 5.18 -5.72
N GLY A 3 14.05 5.73 -6.46
CA GLY A 3 12.92 5.00 -7.01
C GLY A 3 13.35 3.90 -8.00
N GLY A 4 14.30 4.22 -8.89
CA GLY A 4 14.88 3.22 -9.80
C GLY A 4 15.67 2.10 -9.10
N PHE A 5 16.24 2.34 -7.92
CA PHE A 5 16.89 1.33 -7.09
C PHE A 5 15.85 0.49 -6.33
N PHE A 6 14.79 1.14 -5.85
CA PHE A 6 13.70 0.50 -5.14
C PHE A 6 12.93 -0.49 -6.03
N CYS A 7 12.60 -0.08 -7.26
CA CYS A 7 12.01 -0.95 -8.28
C CYS A 7 12.88 -2.17 -8.58
N TRP A 8 14.21 -2.00 -8.57
CA TRP A 8 15.14 -3.11 -8.76
C TRP A 8 15.17 -4.06 -7.57
N LEU A 9 15.22 -3.52 -6.34
CA LEU A 9 15.29 -4.30 -5.11
C LEU A 9 14.03 -5.16 -4.89
N GLN A 10 12.86 -4.69 -5.35
CA GLN A 10 11.61 -5.45 -5.29
C GLN A 10 11.37 -6.36 -6.52
N GLY A 11 12.29 -6.40 -7.48
CA GLY A 11 12.15 -7.21 -8.70
C GLY A 11 11.11 -6.69 -9.69
N TYR A 12 10.60 -5.47 -9.50
CA TYR A 12 9.67 -4.80 -10.40
C TYR A 12 10.36 -4.33 -11.71
N ALA A 13 11.62 -3.90 -11.62
CA ALA A 13 12.43 -3.49 -12.76
C ALA A 13 13.62 -4.42 -12.99
N PRO A 14 13.93 -4.82 -14.24
CA PRO A 14 15.10 -5.64 -14.52
C PRO A 14 16.41 -4.89 -14.15
N PRO A 15 17.46 -5.63 -13.74
CA PRO A 15 18.77 -5.06 -13.43
C PRO A 15 19.38 -4.35 -14.65
N ASN A 16 19.11 -4.84 -15.86
CA ASN A 16 19.59 -4.25 -17.09
C ASN A 16 18.85 -2.93 -17.39
N LYS A 17 19.59 -1.83 -17.44
CA LYS A 17 19.09 -0.47 -17.70
C LYS A 17 18.39 -0.37 -19.06
N ASP A 18 18.91 -1.02 -20.09
CA ASP A 18 18.37 -0.93 -21.46
C ASP A 18 16.99 -1.55 -21.59
N ARG A 19 16.67 -2.54 -20.74
CA ARG A 19 15.35 -3.20 -20.70
C ARG A 19 14.41 -2.57 -19.69
N ARG A 20 14.90 -1.70 -18.81
CA ARG A 20 14.15 -1.15 -17.69
C ARG A 20 13.05 -0.22 -18.16
N GLU A 21 13.37 0.74 -19.02
CA GLU A 21 12.38 1.72 -19.50
C GLU A 21 11.23 1.03 -20.25
N GLY A 22 11.54 0.08 -21.15
CA GLY A 22 10.50 -0.66 -21.87
C GLY A 22 9.56 -1.45 -20.95
N VAL A 23 10.10 -2.07 -19.88
CA VAL A 23 9.28 -2.78 -18.90
C VAL A 23 8.43 -1.82 -18.07
N LEU A 24 9.00 -0.71 -17.59
CA LEU A 24 8.27 0.30 -16.82
C LEU A 24 7.16 0.92 -17.65
N THR A 25 7.42 1.32 -18.89
CA THR A 25 6.41 1.89 -19.79
C THR A 25 5.25 0.92 -19.99
N ARG A 26 5.53 -0.36 -20.27
CA ARG A 26 4.48 -1.37 -20.40
C ARG A 26 3.69 -1.53 -19.10
N LYS A 27 4.36 -1.61 -17.95
CA LYS A 27 3.71 -1.78 -16.65
C LYS A 27 2.85 -0.57 -16.27
N ARG A 28 3.28 0.64 -16.61
CA ARG A 28 2.51 1.87 -16.40
C ARG A 28 1.25 1.89 -17.26
N LEU A 29 1.34 1.46 -18.52
CA LEU A 29 0.17 1.28 -19.39
C LEU A 29 -0.80 0.23 -18.84
N GLU A 30 -0.30 -0.94 -18.42
CA GLU A 30 -1.13 -1.99 -17.79
C GLU A 30 -1.89 -1.46 -16.55
N TYR A 31 -1.27 -0.58 -15.75
CA TYR A 31 -1.93 0.03 -14.61
C TYR A 31 -3.07 0.97 -15.04
N VAL A 32 -2.81 1.85 -16.02
CA VAL A 32 -3.84 2.77 -16.56
C VAL A 32 -5.03 1.99 -17.11
N GLU A 33 -4.78 0.89 -17.82
CA GLU A 33 -5.85 0.00 -18.31
C GLU A 33 -6.66 -0.59 -17.15
N CYS A 34 -6.01 -1.03 -16.08
CA CYS A 34 -6.70 -1.53 -14.88
C CYS A 34 -7.55 -0.44 -14.20
N VAL A 35 -7.02 0.78 -14.07
CA VAL A 35 -7.77 1.90 -13.48
C VAL A 35 -9.01 2.19 -14.33
N SER A 36 -8.85 2.26 -15.66
CA SER A 36 -9.98 2.49 -16.58
C SER A 36 -11.03 1.38 -16.50
N GLN A 37 -10.61 0.13 -16.33
CA GLN A 37 -11.50 -1.02 -16.29
C GLN A 37 -12.27 -1.15 -14.98
N TYR A 38 -11.65 -0.81 -13.84
CA TYR A 38 -12.21 -1.09 -12.52
C TYR A 38 -12.59 0.16 -11.73
N TYR A 39 -11.80 1.23 -11.80
CA TYR A 39 -12.00 2.43 -10.98
C TYR A 39 -12.78 3.52 -11.73
N ASP A 40 -12.54 3.74 -13.03
CA ASP A 40 -13.24 4.77 -13.82
C ASP A 40 -14.58 4.29 -14.41
N ILE A 41 -15.35 3.54 -13.61
CA ILE A 41 -16.71 3.08 -13.95
C ILE A 41 -17.75 3.81 -13.09
N PRO A 42 -19.00 3.97 -13.57
CA PRO A 42 -20.06 4.58 -12.78
C PRO A 42 -20.49 3.68 -11.61
N ASP A 43 -20.93 4.29 -10.50
CA ASP A 43 -21.38 3.56 -9.30
C ASP A 43 -22.55 2.61 -9.56
N SER A 44 -23.34 2.84 -10.62
CA SER A 44 -24.43 1.94 -11.03
C SER A 44 -23.96 0.58 -11.56
N GLU A 45 -22.72 0.50 -12.01
CA GLU A 45 -22.10 -0.74 -12.52
C GLU A 45 -21.36 -1.50 -11.42
N ARG A 46 -21.21 -0.90 -10.23
CA ARG A 46 -20.60 -1.53 -9.06
C ARG A 46 -21.62 -2.35 -8.28
N SER A 47 -21.18 -3.51 -7.82
CA SER A 47 -21.86 -4.30 -6.79
C SER A 47 -21.85 -3.58 -5.43
N ASP A 48 -22.78 -3.97 -4.55
CA ASP A 48 -22.86 -3.42 -3.18
C ASP A 48 -21.56 -3.65 -2.38
N GLU A 49 -20.88 -4.78 -2.63
CA GLU A 49 -19.59 -5.13 -2.01
C GLU A 49 -18.48 -4.17 -2.47
N GLU A 50 -18.41 -3.88 -3.78
CA GLU A 50 -17.45 -2.93 -4.36
C GLU A 50 -17.68 -1.50 -3.85
N ILE A 51 -18.95 -1.07 -3.76
CA ILE A 51 -19.30 0.24 -3.21
C ILE A 51 -18.89 0.34 -1.73
N THR A 52 -19.12 -0.73 -0.95
CA THR A 52 -18.73 -0.78 0.46
C THR A 52 -17.22 -0.70 0.62
N MET A 53 -16.48 -1.45 -0.20
CA MET A 53 -15.02 -1.42 -0.22
C MET A 53 -14.48 -0.03 -0.59
N LEU A 54 -15.01 0.60 -1.64
CA LEU A 54 -14.61 1.94 -2.06
C LEU A 54 -14.86 2.97 -0.96
N ARG A 55 -16.02 2.92 -0.31
CA ARG A 55 -16.33 3.82 0.82
C ARG A 55 -15.38 3.62 1.99
N GLN A 56 -15.01 2.38 2.29
CA GLN A 56 -14.04 2.10 3.35
C GLN A 56 -12.67 2.73 3.03
N ILE A 57 -12.18 2.57 1.80
CA ILE A 57 -10.92 3.18 1.34
C ILE A 57 -11.02 4.71 1.39
N ALA A 58 -12.13 5.30 0.94
CA ALA A 58 -12.34 6.74 0.95
C ALA A 58 -12.34 7.33 2.38
N VAL A 59 -12.77 6.56 3.38
CA VAL A 59 -12.70 6.95 4.80
C VAL A 59 -11.30 6.77 5.39
N ASP A 60 -10.51 5.81 4.89
CA ASP A 60 -9.15 5.54 5.37
C ASP A 60 -8.12 6.49 4.78
N CYS A 61 -8.28 6.95 3.53
CA CYS A 61 -7.31 7.81 2.86
C CYS A 61 -7.01 9.11 3.65
N PRO A 62 -8.00 9.89 4.13
CA PRO A 62 -7.74 11.09 4.94
C PRO A 62 -7.11 10.79 6.30
N ARG A 63 -7.32 9.58 6.83
CA ARG A 63 -6.79 9.12 8.12
C ARG A 63 -5.39 8.52 8.01
N THR A 64 -4.87 8.36 6.79
CA THR A 64 -3.55 7.80 6.52
C THR A 64 -2.49 8.86 6.82
N VAL A 65 -1.60 8.58 7.78
CA VAL A 65 -0.53 9.48 8.24
C VAL A 65 -1.06 10.91 8.52
N PRO A 66 -1.97 11.07 9.51
CA PRO A 66 -2.72 12.31 9.71
C PRO A 66 -1.85 13.51 10.11
N ASP A 67 -0.70 13.24 10.73
CA ASP A 67 0.24 14.27 11.19
C ASP A 67 1.05 14.92 10.05
N VAL A 68 0.95 14.38 8.83
CA VAL A 68 1.68 14.87 7.66
C VAL A 68 0.71 15.55 6.69
N THR A 69 0.83 16.87 6.57
CA THR A 69 -0.05 17.72 5.75
C THR A 69 -0.08 17.31 4.28
N PHE A 70 1.02 16.77 3.77
CA PHE A 70 1.11 16.27 2.40
C PHE A 70 0.04 15.21 2.07
N PHE A 71 -0.26 14.29 2.99
CA PHE A 71 -1.29 13.27 2.80
C PHE A 71 -2.72 13.81 2.95
N GLN A 72 -2.87 15.05 3.41
CA GLN A 72 -4.16 15.76 3.44
C GLN A 72 -4.50 16.43 2.10
N ASN A 73 -3.57 16.43 1.14
CA ASN A 73 -3.83 16.94 -0.21
C ASN A 73 -4.78 16.00 -0.97
N HIS A 74 -5.84 16.57 -1.55
CA HIS A 74 -6.88 15.83 -2.28
C HIS A 74 -6.35 15.00 -3.44
N GLN A 75 -5.34 15.51 -4.16
CA GLN A 75 -4.72 14.78 -5.26
C GLN A 75 -4.01 13.51 -4.75
N ILE A 76 -3.33 13.60 -3.61
CA ILE A 76 -2.66 12.45 -2.98
C ILE A 76 -3.66 11.43 -2.46
N GLN A 77 -4.75 11.89 -1.84
CA GLN A 77 -5.82 11.01 -1.38
C GLN A 77 -6.48 10.28 -2.55
N LYS A 78 -6.73 10.96 -3.68
CA LYS A 78 -7.22 10.32 -4.90
C LYS A 78 -6.24 9.31 -5.48
N SER A 79 -4.95 9.60 -5.47
CA SER A 79 -3.91 8.65 -5.88
C SER A 79 -3.91 7.40 -4.99
N LEU A 80 -3.98 7.58 -3.67
CA LEU A 80 -4.09 6.48 -2.70
C LEU A 80 -5.35 5.65 -2.96
N GLU A 81 -6.51 6.28 -3.11
CA GLU A 81 -7.78 5.61 -3.35
C GLU A 81 -7.74 4.76 -4.62
N ARG A 82 -7.23 5.31 -5.74
CA ARG A 82 -7.04 4.58 -7.00
C ARG A 82 -6.13 3.36 -6.82
N ILE A 83 -4.95 3.54 -6.23
CA ILE A 83 -3.98 2.46 -6.02
C ILE A 83 -4.61 1.34 -5.18
N LEU A 84 -5.22 1.69 -4.05
CA LEU A 84 -5.79 0.74 -3.09
C LEU A 84 -6.98 0.00 -3.67
N TYR A 85 -7.90 0.70 -4.32
CA TYR A 85 -9.09 0.10 -4.90
C TYR A 85 -8.74 -0.84 -6.06
N THR A 86 -7.91 -0.37 -7.00
CA THR A 86 -7.45 -1.19 -8.13
C THR A 86 -6.67 -2.42 -7.65
N TRP A 87 -5.96 -2.34 -6.53
CA TRP A 87 -5.30 -3.50 -5.94
C TRP A 87 -6.31 -4.47 -5.32
N ALA A 88 -7.20 -3.96 -4.46
CA ALA A 88 -8.15 -4.76 -3.70
C ALA A 88 -9.10 -5.56 -4.60
N ILE A 89 -9.64 -4.92 -5.65
CA ILE A 89 -10.58 -5.60 -6.57
C ILE A 89 -9.93 -6.75 -7.35
N ARG A 90 -8.63 -6.64 -7.61
CA ARG A 90 -7.84 -7.68 -8.29
C ARG A 90 -7.39 -8.81 -7.37
N HIS A 91 -7.57 -8.66 -6.05
CA HIS A 91 -7.17 -9.63 -5.03
C HIS A 91 -8.36 -9.98 -4.12
N PRO A 92 -9.45 -10.59 -4.66
CA PRO A 92 -10.70 -10.81 -3.91
C PRO A 92 -10.55 -11.70 -2.67
N ALA A 93 -9.50 -12.53 -2.60
CA ALA A 93 -9.20 -13.34 -1.42
C ALA A 93 -8.79 -12.49 -0.19
N SER A 94 -8.31 -11.26 -0.42
CA SER A 94 -7.97 -10.29 0.62
C SER A 94 -8.96 -9.13 0.64
N GLY A 95 -9.33 -8.60 -0.53
CA GLY A 95 -10.03 -7.33 -0.64
C GLY A 95 -9.21 -6.19 -0.05
N TYR A 96 -9.88 -5.14 0.44
CA TYR A 96 -9.23 -4.08 1.19
C TYR A 96 -9.27 -4.39 2.69
N VAL A 97 -8.11 -4.32 3.34
CA VAL A 97 -7.95 -4.47 4.79
C VAL A 97 -7.26 -3.22 5.31
N GLN A 98 -7.82 -2.63 6.37
CA GLN A 98 -7.22 -1.46 7.02
C GLN A 98 -5.77 -1.79 7.44
N GLY A 99 -4.85 -0.89 7.12
CA GLY A 99 -3.40 -1.07 7.25
C GLY A 99 -2.69 -1.24 5.91
N ILE A 100 -3.38 -1.67 4.84
CA ILE A 100 -2.81 -1.68 3.48
C ILE A 100 -2.56 -0.25 2.99
N ASN A 101 -3.42 0.70 3.36
CA ASN A 101 -3.25 2.13 3.10
C ASN A 101 -1.87 2.64 3.58
N ASP A 102 -1.45 2.25 4.78
CA ASP A 102 -0.17 2.68 5.34
C ASP A 102 1.02 2.10 4.57
N LEU A 103 0.88 0.89 4.00
CA LEU A 103 1.93 0.27 3.18
C LEU A 103 2.20 0.99 1.86
N VAL A 104 1.22 1.74 1.33
CA VAL A 104 1.40 2.51 0.09
C VAL A 104 2.25 3.76 0.31
N THR A 105 2.15 4.36 1.49
CA THR A 105 2.77 5.64 1.84
C THR A 105 4.30 5.70 1.63
N PRO A 106 5.13 4.70 2.04
CA PRO A 106 6.57 4.75 1.79
C PRO A 106 6.91 4.73 0.29
N PHE A 107 6.15 4.00 -0.53
CA PHE A 107 6.38 3.99 -1.98
C PHE A 107 6.08 5.36 -2.58
N LEU A 108 4.93 5.95 -2.24
CA LEU A 108 4.55 7.29 -2.70
C LEU A 108 5.63 8.31 -2.36
N VAL A 109 6.09 8.34 -1.11
CA VAL A 109 7.14 9.26 -0.66
C VAL A 109 8.43 9.07 -1.46
N VAL A 110 8.88 7.84 -1.63
CA VAL A 110 10.12 7.55 -2.37
C VAL A 110 10.01 8.01 -3.82
N PHE A 111 8.92 7.69 -4.52
CA PHE A 111 8.77 8.07 -5.93
C PHE A 111 8.55 9.58 -6.12
N LEU A 112 7.76 10.21 -5.25
CA LEU A 112 7.54 11.67 -5.30
C LEU A 112 8.81 12.46 -4.98
N SER A 113 9.67 11.96 -4.09
CA SER A 113 10.97 12.60 -3.79
C SER A 113 11.92 12.71 -4.99
N GLU A 114 11.67 11.97 -6.08
CA GLU A 114 12.45 12.12 -7.31
C GLU A 114 12.01 13.31 -8.16
N HIS A 115 10.83 13.85 -7.88
CA HIS A 115 10.20 14.93 -8.64
C HIS A 115 10.00 16.21 -7.83
N LEU A 116 10.09 16.12 -6.50
CA LEU A 116 9.86 17.22 -5.57
C LEU A 116 11.12 17.52 -4.76
N ASP A 117 11.50 18.78 -4.71
CA ASP A 117 12.67 19.24 -3.96
C ASP A 117 12.28 19.64 -2.53
N GLY A 118 13.25 19.49 -1.61
CA GLY A 118 13.11 19.92 -0.22
C GLY A 118 12.42 18.90 0.69
N ASN A 119 11.97 19.37 1.85
CA ASN A 119 11.31 18.54 2.86
C ASN A 119 9.84 18.31 2.50
N MET A 120 9.28 17.21 3.00
CA MET A 120 7.89 16.82 2.76
C MET A 120 6.87 17.90 3.16
N ASP A 121 7.19 18.72 4.18
CA ASP A 121 6.35 19.84 4.62
C ASP A 121 6.19 20.94 3.56
N THR A 122 7.08 20.99 2.58
CA THR A 122 7.11 21.98 1.50
C THR A 122 6.71 21.42 0.14
N TRP A 123 6.42 20.11 0.07
CA TRP A 123 6.05 19.45 -1.18
C TRP A 123 4.69 19.94 -1.69
N SER A 124 4.64 20.26 -2.97
CA SER A 124 3.39 20.49 -3.71
C SER A 124 3.40 19.66 -4.99
N VAL A 125 2.27 19.00 -5.26
CA VAL A 125 2.05 18.23 -6.48
C VAL A 125 1.39 19.03 -7.60
N ASP A 126 1.08 20.31 -7.36
CA ASP A 126 0.33 21.15 -8.31
C ASP A 126 1.12 21.41 -9.60
N ASN A 127 2.46 21.38 -9.51
CA ASN A 127 3.36 21.57 -10.64
C ASN A 127 3.67 20.27 -11.40
N LEU A 128 3.23 19.10 -10.90
CA LEU A 128 3.44 17.83 -11.58
C LEU A 128 2.40 17.63 -12.69
N SER A 129 2.85 17.13 -13.83
CA SER A 129 1.92 16.77 -14.91
C SER A 129 1.07 15.56 -14.49
N ALA A 130 -0.16 15.49 -15.02
CA ALA A 130 -1.03 14.34 -14.79
C ALA A 130 -0.36 13.01 -15.19
N GLN A 131 0.47 13.03 -16.25
CA GLN A 131 1.24 11.85 -16.66
C GLN A 131 2.31 11.44 -15.64
N ALA A 132 2.99 12.41 -15.00
CA ALA A 132 3.97 12.12 -13.96
C ALA A 132 3.29 11.47 -12.76
N ILE A 133 2.15 12.02 -12.31
CA ILE A 133 1.36 11.46 -11.21
C ILE A 133 0.89 10.04 -11.57
N SER A 134 0.35 9.82 -12.77
CA SER A 134 -0.08 8.50 -13.23
C SER A 134 1.06 7.47 -13.27
N ASN A 135 2.26 7.89 -13.71
CA ASN A 135 3.44 7.02 -13.70
C ASN A 135 3.86 6.64 -12.27
N ILE A 136 3.84 7.61 -11.34
CA ILE A 136 4.16 7.38 -9.93
C ILE A 136 3.13 6.42 -9.30
N GLU A 137 1.84 6.61 -9.59
CA GLU A 137 0.78 5.72 -9.10
C GLU A 137 0.98 4.28 -9.57
N ALA A 138 1.29 4.09 -10.85
CA ALA A 138 1.58 2.78 -11.39
C ALA A 138 2.79 2.13 -10.71
N ASP A 139 3.88 2.87 -10.53
CA ASP A 139 5.09 2.34 -9.88
C ASP A 139 4.80 1.96 -8.42
N CYS A 140 4.02 2.78 -7.69
CA CYS A 140 3.54 2.46 -6.34
C CYS A 140 2.68 1.20 -6.32
N TYR A 141 1.72 1.08 -7.24
CA TYR A 141 0.81 -0.06 -7.36
C TYR A 141 1.57 -1.37 -7.56
N TRP A 142 2.55 -1.39 -8.45
CA TRP A 142 3.32 -2.61 -8.72
C TRP A 142 4.29 -2.97 -7.61
N CYS A 143 4.90 -1.98 -6.95
CA CYS A 143 5.72 -2.19 -5.76
C CYS A 143 4.89 -2.73 -4.60
N LEU A 144 3.73 -2.13 -4.33
CA LEU A 144 2.77 -2.63 -3.35
C LEU A 144 2.35 -4.08 -3.65
N SER A 145 1.99 -4.36 -4.91
CA SER A 145 1.59 -5.72 -5.33
C SER A 145 2.72 -6.73 -5.07
N LYS A 146 3.96 -6.39 -5.43
CA LYS A 146 5.13 -7.25 -5.21
C LYS A 146 5.46 -7.43 -3.74
N PHE A 147 5.26 -6.40 -2.93
CA PHE A 147 5.45 -6.47 -1.49
C PHE A 147 4.41 -7.39 -0.84
N LEU A 148 3.15 -7.24 -1.21
CA LEU A 148 2.05 -8.05 -0.69
C LEU A 148 2.09 -9.50 -1.16
N ASP A 149 2.67 -9.80 -2.34
CA ASP A 149 2.96 -11.17 -2.78
C ASP A 149 3.77 -11.97 -1.73
N GLY A 150 4.64 -11.30 -0.98
CA GLY A 150 5.47 -11.93 0.06
C GLY A 150 4.77 -12.16 1.41
N MET A 151 3.56 -11.62 1.60
CA MET A 151 2.82 -11.65 2.87
C MET A 151 1.30 -11.76 2.68
N GLN A 152 0.86 -12.44 1.61
CA GLN A 152 -0.56 -12.54 1.24
C GLN A 152 -1.42 -13.06 2.41
N ASP A 153 -0.92 -14.03 3.15
CA ASP A 153 -1.57 -14.67 4.30
C ASP A 153 -1.72 -13.76 5.53
N HIS A 154 -1.10 -12.57 5.52
CA HIS A 154 -1.32 -11.55 6.55
C HIS A 154 -2.65 -10.81 6.34
N TYR A 155 -3.17 -10.80 5.10
CA TYR A 155 -4.32 -9.98 4.69
C TYR A 155 -5.51 -10.81 4.17
N THR A 156 -5.37 -12.13 4.08
CA THR A 156 -6.51 -13.02 3.81
C THR A 156 -7.40 -13.22 5.04
N PHE A 157 -8.57 -13.83 4.84
CA PHE A 157 -9.52 -14.11 5.92
C PHE A 157 -8.86 -14.76 7.15
N ALA A 158 -9.21 -14.26 8.33
CA ALA A 158 -8.65 -14.62 9.65
C ALA A 158 -7.15 -14.30 9.85
N GLN A 159 -6.47 -13.65 8.89
CA GLN A 159 -5.09 -13.16 8.98
C GLN A 159 -4.10 -14.20 9.56
N PRO A 160 -4.06 -15.44 9.04
CA PRO A 160 -3.29 -16.53 9.64
C PRO A 160 -1.79 -16.26 9.71
N GLY A 161 -1.25 -15.42 8.83
CA GLY A 161 0.16 -15.02 8.88
C GLY A 161 0.49 -14.11 10.06
N ILE A 162 -0.40 -13.16 10.39
CA ILE A 162 -0.26 -12.32 11.59
C ILE A 162 -0.28 -13.19 12.85
N GLN A 163 -1.21 -14.15 12.92
CA GLN A 163 -1.28 -15.08 14.06
C GLN A 163 0.01 -15.89 14.22
N ARG A 164 0.59 -16.39 13.11
CA ARG A 164 1.88 -17.09 13.15
C ARG A 164 3.03 -16.19 13.61
N LEU A 165 3.05 -14.93 13.18
CA LEU A 165 4.08 -13.98 13.60
C LEU A 165 4.00 -13.69 15.10
N VAL A 166 2.79 -13.44 15.62
CA VAL A 166 2.55 -13.24 17.06
C VAL A 166 2.97 -14.47 17.86
N PHE A 167 2.66 -15.68 17.38
CA PHE A 167 3.08 -16.92 18.03
C PHE A 167 4.61 -17.08 18.06
N ARG A 168 5.29 -16.81 16.93
CA ARG A 168 6.76 -16.86 16.87
C ARG A 168 7.41 -15.82 17.79
N LEU A 169 6.86 -14.61 17.84
CA LEU A 169 7.34 -13.56 18.74
C LEU A 169 7.20 -13.98 20.21
N LYS A 170 6.04 -14.55 20.59
CA LYS A 170 5.81 -15.10 21.93
C LYS A 170 6.84 -16.16 22.30
N GLU A 171 7.13 -17.09 21.39
CA GLU A 171 8.15 -18.13 21.62
C GLU A 171 9.56 -17.57 21.70
N LEU A 172 9.89 -16.53 20.92
CA LEU A 172 11.20 -15.88 20.95
C LEU A 172 11.42 -15.12 22.26
N VAL A 173 10.42 -14.35 22.71
CA VAL A 173 10.45 -13.65 24.01
C VAL A 173 10.60 -14.65 25.15
N ARG A 174 9.85 -15.77 25.12
CA ARG A 174 9.97 -16.83 26.13
C ARG A 174 11.37 -17.45 26.21
N ARG A 175 12.08 -17.54 25.08
CA ARG A 175 13.43 -18.11 25.01
C ARG A 175 14.52 -17.15 25.47
N ILE A 176 14.40 -15.87 25.14
CA ILE A 176 15.40 -14.84 25.46
C ILE A 176 15.24 -14.36 26.91
N ASP A 177 14.00 -14.03 27.29
CA ASP A 177 13.65 -13.50 28.60
C ASP A 177 12.91 -14.56 29.41
N GLY A 178 13.59 -15.66 29.74
CA GLY A 178 13.06 -16.77 30.54
C GLY A 178 12.56 -16.38 31.95
N ASN A 179 12.65 -15.10 32.32
CA ASN A 179 12.26 -14.56 33.63
C ASN A 179 11.41 -13.27 33.56
N VAL A 180 10.98 -12.83 32.37
CA VAL A 180 9.91 -11.82 32.28
C VAL A 180 8.60 -12.61 32.36
N PRO A 181 7.82 -12.54 33.45
CA PRO A 181 6.46 -13.03 33.40
C PRO A 181 5.80 -12.28 32.24
N LEU A 182 5.39 -12.98 31.19
CA LEU A 182 4.49 -12.45 30.17
C LEU A 182 3.39 -11.75 30.97
N ILE A 183 3.41 -10.42 30.91
CA ILE A 183 2.83 -9.57 31.95
C ILE A 183 1.43 -10.12 32.27
N PRO A 184 1.06 -10.32 33.55
CA PRO A 184 -0.33 -10.60 33.91
C PRO A 184 -1.30 -9.59 33.27
N SER A 185 -0.80 -8.41 32.87
CA SER A 185 -1.52 -7.34 32.17
C SER A 185 -2.04 -7.69 30.78
N VAL A 186 -1.46 -8.65 30.03
CA VAL A 186 -1.97 -8.94 28.67
C VAL A 186 -3.36 -9.60 28.75
N TYR A 187 -3.62 -10.38 29.80
CA TYR A 187 -4.95 -10.91 30.12
C TYR A 187 -5.81 -9.91 30.91
N THR A 188 -5.21 -8.93 31.61
CA THR A 188 -5.98 -7.92 32.36
C THR A 188 -6.56 -6.82 31.45
N TYR A 189 -6.00 -6.62 30.25
CA TYR A 189 -6.45 -5.61 29.27
C TYR A 189 -7.26 -6.18 28.08
N GLY A 190 -7.82 -7.39 28.22
CA GLY A 190 -8.83 -7.88 27.27
C GLY A 190 -8.32 -8.39 25.93
N PHE A 191 -7.05 -8.80 25.83
CA PHE A 191 -6.57 -9.53 24.66
C PHE A 191 -7.11 -10.97 24.68
N VAL A 192 -8.31 -11.15 24.14
CA VAL A 192 -8.93 -12.47 23.94
C VAL A 192 -8.32 -13.08 22.66
N PRO A 193 -7.70 -14.27 22.72
CA PRO A 193 -7.34 -14.99 21.51
C PRO A 193 -8.63 -15.39 20.78
N LEU A 194 -8.68 -15.16 19.46
CA LEU A 194 -9.68 -15.74 18.57
C LEU A 194 -9.75 -17.26 18.71
#